data_AF-A0A845BB67-F1
#
_entry.id   AF-A0A845BB67-F1
#
_cell.length_a   1.000
_cell.length_b   1.000
_cell.length_c   1.000
_cell.angle_alpha   90.00
_cell.angle_beta   90.00
_cell.angle_gamma   90.00
#
_symmetry.space_group_name_H-M   'P 1'
#
loop_
_entity.id
_entity.type
_entity.pdbx_description
1 polymer ?
#
loop_
_entity_poly.entity_id
_entity_poly.type
_entity_poly.pdbx_seq_one_letter_code
_entity_poly.pdbx_strand_id
1 'polypeptide(L)' 'MERPCIKICAYDEDTGWCHACGMTKPERKAWKRLPGYREAILQPLPARLAALAAEGHVTGPAAGKKARHKD' A
#
# COMPACT_ATOMS: atom_id res chain seq x y z
N MET A 1 -1.55 -12.43 12.88
CA MET A 1 -0.93 -11.44 12.00
C MET A 1 -1.99 -10.45 11.55
N GLU A 2 -1.93 -9.23 12.07
CA GLU A 2 -2.86 -8.16 11.69
C GLU A 2 -2.49 -7.61 10.30
N ARG A 3 -3.47 -7.10 9.56
CA ARG A 3 -3.23 -6.52 8.23
C ARG A 3 -2.54 -5.17 8.42
N PRO A 4 -1.46 -4.84 7.68
CA PRO A 4 -0.82 -3.52 7.74
C PRO A 4 -1.66 -2.39 7.11
N CYS A 5 -2.95 -2.65 6.85
CA CYS A 5 -3.83 -1.73 6.15
C CYS A 5 -4.53 -0.82 7.16
N ILE A 6 -4.24 0.48 7.08
CA ILE A 6 -4.84 1.52 7.93
C ILE A 6 -6.20 2.03 7.40
N LYS A 7 -6.92 1.20 6.63
CA LYS A 7 -8.20 1.53 5.96
C LYS A 7 -8.16 2.72 4.99
N ILE A 8 -6.96 3.15 4.60
CA ILE A 8 -6.73 4.13 3.54
C ILE A 8 -6.25 3.39 2.31
N CYS A 9 -6.90 3.63 1.17
CA CYS A 9 -6.59 2.98 -0.09
C CYS A 9 -6.40 4.04 -1.17
N ALA A 10 -5.21 4.64 -1.19
CA ALA A 10 -4.74 5.50 -2.26
C ALA A 10 -3.67 4.71 -3.01
N TYR A 11 -3.87 4.48 -4.29
CA TYR A 11 -2.94 3.70 -5.11
C TYR A 11 -2.20 4.62 -6.05
N ASP A 12 -0.91 4.36 -6.19
CA ASP A 12 -0.12 4.91 -7.28
C ASP A 12 -0.53 4.23 -8.60
N GLU A 13 -0.60 5.02 -9.68
CA GLU A 13 -1.05 4.54 -10.99
C GLU A 13 0.08 3.84 -11.77
N ASP A 14 1.33 4.20 -11.49
CA ASP A 14 2.50 3.69 -12.19
C ASP A 14 2.95 2.33 -11.60
N THR A 15 3.13 2.29 -10.28
CA THR A 15 3.61 1.13 -9.52
C THR A 15 2.49 0.22 -9.01
N GLY A 16 1.27 0.74 -8.91
CA GLY A 16 0.12 0.03 -8.30
C GLY A 16 0.24 -0.15 -6.78
N TRP A 17 1.18 0.52 -6.11
CA TRP A 17 1.39 0.44 -4.67
C TRP A 17 0.44 1.36 -3.90
N CYS A 18 -0.05 0.89 -2.76
CA CYS A 18 -0.84 1.75 -1.88
C CYS A 18 0.07 2.77 -1.19
N HIS A 19 -0.20 4.06 -1.34
CA HIS A 19 0.52 5.12 -0.64
C HIS A 19 0.44 4.99 0.88
N ALA A 20 -0.61 4.35 1.41
CA ALA A 20 -0.80 4.22 2.85
C ALA A 20 -0.08 3.01 3.47
N CYS A 21 -0.01 1.89 2.75
CA CYS A 21 0.48 0.62 3.30
C CYS A 21 1.46 -0.14 2.41
N GLY A 22 1.80 0.38 1.23
CA GLY A 22 2.73 -0.22 0.27
C GLY A 22 2.22 -1.47 -0.45
N MET A 23 1.07 -2.02 -0.05
CA MET A 23 0.49 -3.22 -0.67
C MET A 23 -0.21 -2.86 -1.98
N THR A 24 -0.12 -3.75 -2.94
CA THR A 24 -0.90 -3.71 -4.18
C THR A 24 -2.34 -4.19 -3.95
N LYS A 25 -3.24 -3.86 -4.90
CA LYS A 25 -4.62 -4.38 -4.93
C LYS A 25 -4.68 -5.93 -4.85
N PRO A 26 -3.90 -6.71 -5.64
CA PRO A 26 -3.92 -8.18 -5.57
C PRO A 26 -3.41 -8.72 -4.23
N GLU A 27 -2.31 -8.20 -3.67
CA GLU A 27 -1.79 -8.64 -2.36
C GLU A 27 -2.84 -8.45 -1.26
N ARG A 28 -3.53 -7.30 -1.26
CA ARG A 28 -4.61 -7.01 -0.32
C ARG A 28 -5.80 -7.98 -0.47
N LYS A 29 -6.14 -8.42 -1.69
CA LYS A 29 -7.21 -9.40 -1.97
C LYS A 29 -6.79 -10.82 -1.57
N ALA A 30 -5.52 -11.16 -1.77
CA ALA A 30 -4.96 -12.48 -1.47
C ALA A 30 -4.58 -12.68 0.00
N TRP A 31 -4.46 -11.61 0.81
CA TRP A 31 -4.00 -11.66 2.20
C TRP A 31 -4.68 -12.71 3.09
N LYS A 32 -5.99 -12.89 2.94
CA LYS A 32 -6.77 -13.89 3.70
C LYS A 32 -6.51 -15.32 3.20
N ARG A 33 -6.14 -15.49 1.93
CA ARG A 33 -5.95 -16.79 1.26
C ARG A 33 -4.53 -17.32 1.36
N LEU A 34 -3.54 -16.43 1.58
CA LEU A 34 -2.12 -16.79 1.55
C LEU A 34 -1.42 -16.41 2.88
N PRO A 35 -1.66 -17.13 3.98
CA PRO A 35 -1.05 -16.81 5.27
C PRO A 35 0.47 -16.97 5.29
N GLY A 36 1.03 -17.96 4.59
CA GLY A 36 2.48 -18.19 4.51
C GLY A 36 3.24 -17.18 3.64
N TYR A 37 2.54 -16.39 2.81
CA TYR A 37 3.15 -15.36 1.96
C TYR A 37 3.10 -13.96 2.59
N ARG A 38 2.55 -13.83 3.80
CA ARG A 38 2.37 -12.53 4.46
C ARG A 38 3.71 -11.85 4.75
N GLU A 39 4.69 -12.60 5.23
CA GLU A 39 6.02 -12.06 5.53
C GLU A 39 6.72 -11.55 4.27
N ALA A 40 6.64 -12.32 3.18
CA ALA A 40 7.15 -11.91 1.88
C ALA A 40 6.47 -10.64 1.33
N ILE A 41 5.18 -10.44 1.64
CA ILE A 41 4.48 -9.19 1.30
C ILE A 41 4.90 -8.05 2.22
N LEU A 42 5.07 -8.30 3.53
CA LEU A 42 5.39 -7.29 4.54
C LEU A 42 6.81 -6.73 4.41
N GLN A 43 7.78 -7.58 4.10
CA GLN A 43 9.20 -7.23 4.03
C GLN A 43 9.49 -6.06 3.05
N PRO A 44 8.92 -6.00 1.83
CA PRO A 44 9.15 -4.89 0.91
C PRO A 44 8.27 -3.65 1.15
N LEU A 45 7.20 -3.71 1.95
CA LEU A 45 6.29 -2.55 2.15
C LEU A 45 6.99 -1.27 2.60
N PRO A 46 7.89 -1.27 3.61
CA PRO A 46 8.57 -0.05 4.02
C PRO A 46 9.44 0.53 2.90
N ALA A 47 10.09 -0.31 2.10
CA ALA A 47 10.87 0.13 0.94
C ALA A 47 9.98 0.74 -0.16
N ARG A 48 8.82 0.14 -0.45
CA ARG A 48 7.84 0.69 -1.40
C ARG A 48 7.31 2.06 -0.95
N LEU A 49 7.04 2.22 0.35
CA LEU A 49 6.62 3.51 0.91
C LEU A 49 7.75 4.55 0.85
N ALA A 50 9.00 4.16 1.06
CA ALA A 50 10.14 5.05 0.92
C ALA A 50 10.34 5.50 -0.54
N ALA A 51 10.17 4.59 -1.51
CA ALA A 51 10.22 4.90 -2.94
C ALA A 51 9.14 5.91 -3.33
N LEU A 52 7.88 5.65 -2.96
CA LEU A 52 6.76 6.57 -3.21
C LEU A 52 7.01 7.95 -2.58
N ALA A 53 7.56 8.00 -1.36
CA ALA A 53 7.91 9.26 -0.72
C ALA A 53 9.04 10.00 -1.46
N ALA A 54 10.03 9.28 -1.97
CA ALA A 54 11.11 9.85 -2.78
C ALA A 54 10.61 10.38 -4.14
N GLU A 55 9.58 9.75 -4.70
CA GLU A 55 8.88 10.21 -5.91
C GLU A 55 7.94 11.40 -5.65
N GLY A 56 7.76 11.80 -4.39
CA GLY A 56 6.94 12.96 -3.99
C GLY A 56 5.50 12.62 -3.60
N HIS A 57 5.15 11.34 -3.50
CA HIS A 57 3.83 10.90 -3.04
C HIS A 57 3.73 11.05 -1.52
N VAL A 58 2.57 11.50 -1.05
CA VAL A 58 2.27 11.52 0.39
C VAL A 58 2.00 10.09 0.85
N THR A 59 2.82 9.56 1.76
CA THR A 59 2.71 8.19 2.25
C THR A 59 2.16 8.07 3.68
N GLY A 60 1.74 6.86 4.06
CA GLY A 60 1.24 6.55 5.39
C GLY A 60 -0.16 7.11 5.69
N PRO A 61 -0.48 7.44 6.96
CA PRO A 61 -1.82 7.92 7.35
C PRO A 61 -2.22 9.25 6.68
N ALA A 62 -1.26 10.05 6.23
CA ALA A 62 -1.53 11.29 5.51
C ALA A 62 -2.00 11.05 4.05
N ALA A 63 -1.74 9.88 3.48
CA ALA A 63 -2.05 9.54 2.09
C ALA A 63 -3.56 9.60 1.76
N GLY A 64 -4.43 9.41 2.76
CA GLY A 64 -5.88 9.32 2.55
C GLY A 64 -6.56 10.61 2.14
N LYS A 65 -5.89 11.77 2.25
CA LYS A 65 -6.49 13.07 1.91
C LYS A 65 -6.48 13.39 0.41
N LYS A 66 -5.65 12.71 -0.39
CA LYS A 66 -5.45 13.02 -1.82
C LYS A 66 -6.23 12.11 -2.79
N ALA A 67 -6.88 11.04 -2.31
CA ALA A 67 -7.54 10.05 -3.15
C ALA A 67 -8.92 10.47 -3.73
N ARG A 68 -9.19 11.77 -3.91
CA ARG A 68 -10.26 12.20 -4.81
C ARG A 68 -9.65 12.48 -6.19
N HIS A 69 -9.19 11.44 -6.88
CA HIS A 69 -9.18 11.49 -8.34
C HIS A 69 -10.58 11.12 -8.81
N LYS A 70 -11.14 11.98 -9.63
CA LYS A 70 -12.52 12.00 -10.11
C LYS A 70 -12.58 11.22 -11.41
N ASP A 71 -13.36 10.15 -11.43
CA ASP A 71 -14.29 9.79 -12.51
C ASP A 71 -15.47 9.02 -11.91
#